data_AF-B8ES22-F1
#
_entry.id   AF-B8ES22-F1
#
_cell.length_a   1.000
_cell.length_b   1.000
_cell.length_c   1.000
_cell.angle_alpha   90.00
_cell.angle_beta   90.00
_cell.angle_gamma   90.00
#
_symmetry.space_group_name_H-M   'P 1'
#
loop_
_entity.id
_entity.type
_entity.pdbx_description
1 polymer ?
#
loop_
_entity_poly.entity_id
_entity_poly.type
_entity_poly.pdbx_seq_one_letter_code
_entity_poly.pdbx_strand_id
1 'polypeptide(L)'
;MSAPPRLVDFDDWLAGVFERTGAFTMLIVLVEIGATSVDLAASSYLHVIGDATRWPDMTALFAASGARWNGAAFFQADRAGLVDDATAGRRLAALGRHLAKDRSLLNEGAFFNAQGLRLKLEEIAKQ
;
A
#
# COMPACT_ATOMS: atom_id res chain seq x y z
N MET A 1 0.53 -9.00 -26.18
CA MET A 1 -0.27 -7.88 -25.64
C MET A 1 0.71 -6.94 -24.96
N SER A 2 0.75 -5.66 -25.34
CA SER A 2 1.61 -4.67 -24.67
C SER A 2 0.97 -4.27 -23.34
N ALA A 3 1.79 -4.10 -22.30
CA ALA A 3 1.31 -3.63 -21.00
C ALA A 3 0.69 -2.21 -21.14
N PRO A 4 -0.39 -1.90 -20.40
CA PRO A 4 -0.99 -0.57 -20.44
C PRO A 4 0.01 0.51 -19.95
N PRO A 5 -0.10 1.76 -20.45
CA PRO A 5 0.83 2.83 -20.08
C PRO A 5 0.84 3.05 -18.56
N ARG A 6 2.03 3.32 -18.03
CA ARG A 6 2.25 3.66 -16.62
C ARG A 6 2.16 5.18 -16.51
N LEU A 7 1.21 5.67 -15.72
CA LEU A 7 0.83 7.09 -15.71
C LEU A 7 1.23 7.80 -14.42
N VAL A 8 1.46 7.03 -13.35
CA VAL A 8 1.74 7.54 -12.00
C VAL A 8 2.79 6.69 -11.30
N ASP A 9 3.39 7.23 -10.24
CA ASP A 9 4.46 6.57 -9.48
C ASP A 9 4.09 5.17 -8.99
N PHE A 10 2.82 4.93 -8.66
CA PHE A 10 2.34 3.60 -8.28
C PHE A 10 2.55 2.55 -9.37
N ASP A 11 2.23 2.88 -10.63
CA ASP A 11 2.31 1.92 -11.74
C ASP A 11 3.77 1.53 -12.01
N ASP A 12 4.68 2.50 -11.96
CA ASP A 12 6.12 2.26 -12.09
C ASP A 12 6.68 1.46 -10.91
N TRP A 13 6.24 1.77 -9.69
CA TRP A 13 6.63 1.04 -8.50
C TRP A 13 6.20 -0.42 -8.56
N LEU A 14 4.94 -0.71 -8.90
CA LEU A 14 4.41 -2.08 -8.94
C LEU A 14 5.15 -2.92 -9.99
N ALA A 15 5.35 -2.37 -11.18
CA ALA A 15 6.11 -3.03 -12.24
C ALA A 15 7.54 -3.34 -11.79
N GLY A 16 8.23 -2.36 -11.19
CA GLY A 16 9.59 -2.56 -10.70
C GLY A 16 9.68 -3.57 -9.56
N VAL A 17 8.69 -3.62 -8.66
CA VAL A 17 8.62 -4.66 -7.62
C VAL A 17 8.45 -6.03 -8.27
N PHE A 18 7.45 -6.19 -9.13
CA PHE A 18 7.14 -7.46 -9.77
C PHE A 18 8.30 -7.99 -10.61
N GLU A 19 9.00 -7.14 -11.34
CA GLU A 19 10.20 -7.50 -12.10
C GLU A 19 11.29 -8.09 -11.20
N ARG A 20 11.46 -7.54 -9.98
CA ARG A 20 12.48 -8.01 -9.03
C ARG A 20 12.06 -9.26 -8.25
N THR A 21 10.79 -9.39 -7.89
CA THR A 21 10.33 -10.41 -6.94
C THR A 21 9.52 -11.54 -7.58
N GLY A 22 9.02 -11.35 -8.80
CA GLY A 22 7.95 -12.17 -9.36
C GLY A 22 6.65 -12.00 -8.56
N ALA A 23 5.80 -13.04 -8.55
CA ALA A 23 4.55 -13.03 -7.81
C ALA A 23 4.76 -12.87 -6.30
N PHE A 24 3.94 -12.03 -5.67
CA PHE A 24 4.07 -11.72 -4.24
C PHE A 24 2.73 -11.37 -3.59
N THR A 25 2.63 -11.54 -2.27
CA THR A 25 1.48 -11.04 -1.50
C THR A 25 1.72 -9.61 -1.06
N MET A 26 0.78 -8.71 -1.37
CA MET A 26 0.81 -7.30 -1.01
C MET A 26 -0.16 -7.02 0.13
N LEU A 27 0.33 -6.43 1.21
CA LEU A 27 -0.46 -5.91 2.32
C LEU A 27 -0.75 -4.43 2.06
N ILE A 28 -1.97 -4.00 2.34
CA ILE A 28 -2.48 -2.68 2.01
C ILE A 28 -3.06 -2.05 3.27
N VAL A 29 -2.69 -0.79 3.52
CA VAL A 29 -3.25 0.02 4.59
C VAL A 29 -3.74 1.34 4.01
N LEU A 30 -5.03 1.62 4.15
CA LEU A 30 -5.65 2.89 3.81
C LEU A 30 -5.60 3.82 5.01
N VAL A 31 -5.32 5.10 4.75
CA VAL A 31 -5.23 6.12 5.78
C VAL A 31 -6.02 7.38 5.40
N GLU A 32 -6.49 8.09 6.42
CA GLU A 32 -6.93 9.48 6.33
C GLU A 32 -5.83 10.36 6.94
N ILE A 33 -5.20 11.16 6.09
CA ILE A 33 -4.13 12.10 6.41
C ILE A 33 -4.80 13.45 6.69
N GLY A 34 -4.71 13.91 7.94
CA GLY A 34 -5.07 15.26 8.36
C GLY A 34 -3.88 16.21 8.30
N ALA A 35 -4.03 17.42 8.84
CA ALA A 35 -2.97 18.41 8.86
C ALA A 35 -1.73 17.97 9.68
N THR A 36 -1.95 17.28 10.80
CA THR A 36 -0.90 16.83 11.73
C THR A 36 -1.15 15.41 12.26
N SER A 37 -2.04 14.65 11.61
CA SER A 37 -2.44 13.30 12.04
C SER A 37 -2.56 12.37 10.84
N VAL A 38 -2.40 11.08 11.13
CA VAL A 38 -2.65 10.01 10.16
C VAL A 38 -3.43 8.91 10.87
N ASP A 39 -4.67 8.71 10.43
CA ASP A 39 -5.60 7.72 10.97
C ASP A 39 -5.65 6.49 10.07
N LEU A 40 -5.64 5.28 10.66
CA LEU A 40 -5.81 4.04 9.86
C LEU A 40 -7.29 3.86 9.57
N ALA A 41 -7.65 3.89 8.29
CA ALA A 41 -9.03 3.83 7.85
C ALA A 41 -9.48 2.38 7.56
N ALA A 42 -8.65 1.62 6.84
CA ALA A 42 -8.93 0.23 6.49
C ALA A 42 -7.65 -0.52 6.15
N SER A 43 -7.72 -1.84 6.08
CA SER A 43 -6.60 -2.68 5.64
C SER A 43 -7.09 -3.86 4.82
N SER A 44 -6.32 -4.26 3.82
CA SER A 44 -6.59 -5.46 3.01
C SER A 44 -5.27 -6.11 2.57
N TYR A 45 -5.35 -7.22 1.87
CA TYR A 45 -4.23 -7.81 1.16
C TYR A 45 -4.68 -8.37 -0.19
N LEU A 46 -3.74 -8.56 -1.11
CA LEU A 46 -3.98 -9.26 -2.37
C LEU A 46 -2.74 -10.03 -2.82
N HIS A 47 -2.94 -10.97 -3.73
CA HIS A 47 -1.87 -11.69 -4.40
C HIS A 47 -1.60 -11.06 -5.76
N VAL A 48 -0.40 -10.52 -5.93
CA VAL A 48 0.07 -9.98 -7.21
C VAL A 48 0.67 -11.13 -8.02
N ILE A 49 0.01 -11.51 -9.11
CA ILE A 49 0.45 -12.58 -10.03
C ILE A 49 1.01 -11.99 -11.35
N GLY A 50 0.88 -10.67 -11.54
CA GLY A 50 1.37 -9.92 -12.68
C GLY A 50 1.43 -8.43 -12.36
N ASP A 51 2.04 -7.65 -13.24
CA ASP A 51 2.15 -6.20 -13.11
C ASP A 51 1.06 -5.43 -13.87
N ALA A 52 -0.03 -6.08 -14.27
CA ALA A 52 -1.09 -5.47 -15.07
C ALA A 52 -2.00 -4.51 -14.28
N THR A 53 -2.05 -4.65 -12.95
CA THR A 53 -2.82 -3.77 -12.08
C THR A 53 -2.32 -2.34 -12.20
N ARG A 54 -3.25 -1.39 -12.34
CA ARG A 54 -2.96 0.04 -12.40
C ARG A 54 -3.59 0.77 -11.23
N TRP A 55 -3.15 2.00 -11.01
CA TRP A 55 -3.69 2.83 -9.93
C TRP A 55 -5.24 2.95 -9.94
N PRO A 56 -5.92 3.15 -11.09
CA PRO A 56 -7.38 3.18 -11.13
C PRO A 56 -8.04 1.91 -10.57
N ASP A 57 -7.48 0.73 -10.86
CA ASP A 57 -8.01 -0.55 -10.35
C ASP A 57 -7.93 -0.59 -8.82
N MET A 58 -6.82 -0.11 -8.25
CA MET A 58 -6.64 -0.02 -6.80
C MET A 58 -7.62 0.96 -6.17
N THR A 59 -7.80 2.15 -6.76
CA THR A 59 -8.75 3.13 -6.23
C THR A 59 -10.20 2.63 -6.28
N ALA A 60 -10.57 1.88 -7.32
CA ALA A 60 -11.88 1.24 -7.42
C ALA A 60 -12.07 0.17 -6.33
N LEU A 61 -11.04 -0.64 -6.08
CA LEU A 61 -11.04 -1.60 -4.97
C LEU A 61 -11.18 -0.90 -3.61
N PHE A 62 -10.49 0.22 -3.40
CA PHE A 62 -10.53 0.97 -2.14
C PHE A 62 -11.88 1.64 -1.91
N ALA A 63 -12.51 2.15 -2.96
CA ALA A 63 -13.86 2.71 -2.88
C ALA A 63 -14.89 1.69 -2.36
N ALA A 64 -14.71 0.40 -2.69
CA ALA A 64 -15.59 -0.67 -2.21
C ALA A 64 -15.52 -0.89 -0.69
N SER A 65 -14.47 -0.40 -0.01
CA SER A 65 -14.37 -0.47 1.46
C SER A 65 -15.32 0.49 2.19
N GLY A 66 -15.83 1.53 1.50
CA GLY A 66 -16.64 2.59 2.09
C GLY A 66 -15.88 3.51 3.07
N ALA A 67 -14.60 3.24 3.33
CA ALA A 67 -13.78 4.06 4.21
C ALA A 67 -13.37 5.36 3.52
N ARG A 68 -13.32 6.46 4.28
CA ARG A 68 -12.67 7.69 3.84
C ARG A 68 -11.15 7.48 3.85
N TRP A 69 -10.50 7.77 2.73
CA TRP A 69 -9.06 7.65 2.60
C TRP A 69 -8.53 8.74 1.66
N ASN A 70 -7.30 9.17 1.88
CA ASN A 70 -6.56 10.05 0.97
C ASN A 70 -5.08 9.64 0.84
N GLY A 71 -4.68 8.54 1.49
CA GLY A 71 -3.42 7.85 1.25
C GLY A 71 -3.54 6.33 1.36
N ALA A 72 -2.66 5.61 0.67
CA ALA A 72 -2.57 4.15 0.70
C ALA A 72 -1.10 3.71 0.78
N ALA A 73 -0.79 2.85 1.75
CA ALA A 73 0.52 2.26 1.94
C ALA A 73 0.52 0.77 1.58
N PHE A 74 1.56 0.35 0.85
CA PHE A 74 1.73 -1.00 0.36
C PHE A 74 3.00 -1.63 0.91
N PHE A 75 2.89 -2.85 1.41
CA PHE A 75 4.00 -3.62 1.97
C PHE A 75 4.00 -5.00 1.34
N GLN A 76 5.18 -5.56 1.05
CA GLN A 76 5.26 -6.97 0.71
C GLN A 76 5.07 -7.78 1.98
N ALA A 77 4.27 -8.85 1.93
CA ALA A 77 4.07 -9.72 3.08
C ALA A 77 5.37 -10.43 3.46
N ASP A 78 6.21 -10.78 2.49
CA ASP A 78 7.55 -11.38 2.65
C ASP A 78 8.55 -10.73 1.69
N ARG A 79 9.82 -11.12 1.75
CA ARG A 79 10.86 -10.64 0.80
C ARG A 79 10.57 -11.03 -0.65
N ALA A 80 9.90 -12.14 -0.86
CA ALA A 80 9.46 -12.63 -2.18
C ALA A 80 8.39 -13.70 -2.00
N GLY A 81 7.61 -13.94 -3.07
CA GLY A 81 6.69 -15.06 -3.14
C GLY A 81 5.33 -14.81 -2.52
N LEU A 82 4.43 -15.74 -2.81
CA LEU A 82 3.08 -15.78 -2.25
C LEU A 82 3.11 -16.40 -0.86
N VAL A 83 2.30 -15.85 0.02
CA VAL A 83 1.94 -16.49 1.29
C VAL A 83 0.47 -16.85 1.29
N ASP A 84 0.09 -17.85 2.08
CA ASP A 84 -1.32 -18.21 2.26
C ASP A 84 -2.13 -17.11 2.97
N ASP A 85 -3.45 -17.14 2.80
CA ASP A 85 -4.41 -16.18 3.36
C ASP A 85 -4.30 -16.03 4.88
N ALA A 86 -4.08 -17.15 5.59
CA ALA A 86 -3.94 -17.14 7.03
C ALA A 86 -2.69 -16.37 7.46
N THR A 87 -1.58 -16.53 6.74
CA THR A 87 -0.32 -15.84 6.96
C THR A 87 -0.44 -14.37 6.57
N ALA A 88 -1.07 -14.07 5.43
CA ALA A 88 -1.35 -12.70 4.99
C ALA A 88 -2.17 -11.94 6.06
N GLY A 89 -3.26 -12.53 6.54
CA GLY A 89 -4.11 -11.96 7.59
C GLY A 89 -3.35 -11.73 8.91
N ARG A 90 -2.54 -12.70 9.36
CA ARG A 90 -1.70 -12.52 10.56
C ARG A 90 -0.70 -11.38 10.41
N ARG A 91 -0.04 -11.28 9.26
CA ARG A 91 0.96 -10.23 8.98
C ARG A 91 0.30 -8.86 8.86
N LEU A 92 -0.86 -8.77 8.21
CA LEU A 92 -1.65 -7.54 8.12
C LEU A 92 -2.08 -7.04 9.51
N ALA A 93 -2.57 -7.94 10.37
CA ALA A 93 -2.93 -7.60 11.74
C ALA A 93 -1.72 -7.14 12.57
N ALA A 94 -0.55 -7.76 12.38
CA ALA A 94 0.69 -7.34 13.04
C ALA A 94 1.14 -5.94 12.57
N LEU A 95 1.13 -5.72 11.26
CA LEU A 95 1.43 -4.42 10.64
C LEU A 95 0.50 -3.32 11.20
N GLY A 96 -0.81 -3.58 11.27
CA GLY A 96 -1.77 -2.63 11.84
C GLY A 96 -1.46 -2.27 13.29
N ARG A 97 -1.06 -3.24 14.13
CA ARG A 97 -0.64 -2.97 15.52
C ARG A 97 0.65 -2.17 15.61
N HIS A 98 1.62 -2.39 14.72
CA HIS A 98 2.85 -1.62 14.69
C HIS A 98 2.58 -0.19 14.24
N LEU A 99 1.83 -0.03 13.15
CA LEU A 99 1.42 1.28 12.66
C LEU A 99 0.67 2.06 13.74
N ALA A 100 -0.24 1.41 14.49
CA ALA A 100 -0.98 2.05 15.58
C ALA A 100 -0.09 2.67 16.66
N LYS A 101 1.14 2.16 16.82
CA LYS A 101 2.14 2.71 17.75
C LYS A 101 3.03 3.74 17.09
N ASP A 102 3.35 3.55 15.81
CA ASP A 102 4.30 4.39 15.08
C ASP A 102 3.86 4.55 13.61
N ARG A 103 3.48 5.78 13.24
CA ARG A 103 3.07 6.12 11.87
C ARG A 103 4.25 6.32 10.93
N SER A 104 5.47 6.50 11.44
CA SER A 104 6.65 6.67 10.60
C SER A 104 6.93 5.42 9.75
N LEU A 105 6.48 4.25 10.20
CA LEU A 105 6.56 2.98 9.48
C LEU A 105 5.84 2.98 8.12
N LEU A 106 4.94 3.94 7.87
CA LEU A 106 4.37 4.14 6.53
C LEU A 106 5.45 4.44 5.48
N ASN A 107 6.57 5.06 5.87
CA ASN A 107 7.71 5.34 5.00
C ASN A 107 8.53 4.10 4.63
N GLU A 108 8.45 3.02 5.42
CA GLU A 108 9.10 1.75 5.07
C GLU A 108 8.37 1.02 3.94
N GLY A 109 7.09 1.34 3.76
CA GLY A 109 6.27 0.86 2.65
C GLY A 109 6.35 1.74 1.41
N ALA A 110 5.56 1.35 0.42
CA ALA A 110 5.26 2.20 -0.71
C ALA A 110 4.00 3.01 -0.42
N PHE A 111 4.17 4.30 -0.15
CA PHE A 111 3.09 5.17 0.30
C PHE A 111 2.71 6.18 -0.78
N PHE A 112 1.42 6.28 -1.09
CA PHE A 112 0.90 7.12 -2.17
C PHE A 112 -0.33 7.91 -1.74
N ASN A 113 -0.56 9.07 -2.36
CA ASN A 113 -1.80 9.84 -2.22
C ASN A 113 -2.92 9.27 -3.10
N ALA A 114 -4.11 9.86 -3.04
CA ALA A 114 -5.26 9.46 -3.87
C ALA A 114 -5.02 9.51 -5.39
N GLN A 115 -4.03 10.30 -5.84
CA GLN A 115 -3.63 10.44 -7.24
C GLN A 115 -2.53 9.46 -7.65
N GLY A 116 -2.05 8.60 -6.75
CA GLY A 116 -1.02 7.60 -7.05
C GLY A 116 0.41 8.16 -7.06
N LEU A 117 0.61 9.36 -6.53
CA LEU A 117 1.91 10.00 -6.38
C LEU A 117 2.55 9.62 -5.05
N ARG A 118 3.87 9.42 -5.05
CA ARG A 118 4.62 8.99 -3.87
C ARG A 118 4.54 10.03 -2.75
N LEU A 119 4.27 9.56 -1.54
CA LEU A 119 4.31 10.33 -0.31
C LEU A 119 5.48 9.93 0.58
N LYS A 120 5.87 10.86 1.45
CA LYS A 120 6.77 10.63 2.57
C LYS A 120 6.24 11.41 3.77
N LEU A 121 6.16 10.75 4.92
CA LEU A 121 5.86 11.40 6.20
C LEU A 121 7.13 11.97 6.80
N GLU A 122 7.04 13.19 7.31
CA GLU A 122 8.12 13.84 8.05
C GLU A 122 7.60 14.18 9.45
N GLU A 123 8.42 13.92 10.48
CA GLU A 123 8.09 14.33 11.83
C GLU A 123 8.18 15.85 11.94
N ILE A 124 7.12 16.46 12.44
CA ILE A 124 7.15 17.87 12.82
C ILE A 124 7.76 17.90 14.22
N ALA A 125 8.96 18.48 14.35
CA ALA A 125 9.55 18.72 15.66
C ALA A 125 8.56 19.51 16.53
N LYS A 126 8.23 18.99 17.71
CA LYS A 126 7.45 19.74 18.71
C LYS A 126 8.26 20.99 19.05
N GLN A 127 7.70 22.17 18.74
CA GLN A 127 8.19 23.44 19.25
C GLN A 127 7.88 23.57 20.73
#